data_AF-A0A416MN06-F1
#
_entry.id   AF-A0A416MN06-F1
#
_cell.length_a   1.000
_cell.length_b   1.000
_cell.length_c   1.000
_cell.angle_alpha   90.00
_cell.angle_beta   90.00
_cell.angle_gamma   90.00
#
_symmetry.space_group_name_H-M   'P 1'
#
loop_
_entity.id
_entity.type
_entity.pdbx_description
1 polymer ?
#
loop_
_entity_poly.entity_id
_entity_poly.type
_entity_poly.pdbx_seq_one_letter_code
_entity_poly.pdbx_strand_id
1 'polypeptide(L)'
;MRQERLIQELSFNERLEKATERVAASKTYDAPFAKMQLESYKVRKYALSKVIAKDARMEKNRAHCPDCGTNIRFSDNFCRRCGQRLKMKIVSQCDTKMGGENGKNKDDDT
;
A
#
# COMPACT_ATOMS: atom_id res chain seq x y z
N MET A 1 -1.13 -4.43 -13.89
CA MET A 1 -2.06 -3.67 -13.01
C MET A 1 -1.57 -2.25 -12.76
N ARG A 2 -2.46 -1.26 -12.49
CA ARG A 2 -2.06 0.15 -12.21
C ARG A 2 -0.99 0.25 -11.09
N GLN A 3 -1.15 -0.55 -10.03
CA GLN A 3 -0.24 -0.58 -8.89
C GLN A 3 1.17 -1.10 -9.23
N GLU A 4 1.27 -2.15 -10.05
CA GLU A 4 2.56 -2.69 -10.50
C GLU A 4 3.34 -1.67 -11.33
N ARG A 5 2.66 -0.92 -12.21
CA ARG A 5 3.28 0.12 -13.02
C ARG A 5 3.90 1.22 -12.14
N LEU A 6 3.19 1.65 -11.10
CA LEU A 6 3.69 2.66 -10.17
C LEU A 6 4.91 2.16 -9.38
N ILE A 7 4.91 0.89 -8.97
CA ILE A 7 6.05 0.26 -8.29
C ILE A 7 7.28 0.21 -9.22
N GLN A 8 7.08 -0.17 -10.49
CA GLN A 8 8.14 -0.13 -11.49
C GLN A 8 8.69 1.29 -11.67
N GLU A 9 7.81 2.30 -11.74
CA GLU A 9 8.20 3.70 -11.88
C GLU A 9 8.99 4.22 -10.66
N LEU A 10 8.58 3.85 -9.44
CA LEU A 10 9.32 4.16 -8.21
C LEU A 10 10.73 3.53 -8.26
N SER A 11 10.82 2.25 -8.64
CA SER A 11 12.11 1.55 -8.73
C SER A 11 13.05 2.18 -9.76
N PHE A 12 12.51 2.67 -10.87
CA PHE A 12 13.28 3.38 -11.88
C PHE A 12 13.76 4.74 -11.36
N ASN A 13 12.90 5.47 -10.65
CA ASN A 13 13.24 6.76 -10.07
C ASN A 13 14.32 6.64 -8.98
N GLU A 14 14.32 5.58 -8.17
CA GLU A 14 15.40 5.30 -7.20
C GLU A 14 16.74 5.04 -7.89
N ARG A 15 16.76 4.36 -9.03
CA ARG A 15 17.97 4.16 -9.83
C ARG A 15 18.50 5.49 -10.38
N LEU A 16 17.61 6.34 -10.88
CA LEU A 16 17.97 7.67 -11.38
C LEU A 16 18.52 8.54 -10.26
N GLU A 17 17.83 8.65 -9.12
CA GLU A 17 18.28 9.39 -7.95
C GLU A 17 19.72 8.98 -7.57
N LYS A 18 19.98 7.69 -7.41
CA LYS A 18 21.30 7.16 -7.04
C LYS A 18 22.38 7.44 -8.11
N ALA A 19 22.03 7.33 -9.40
CA ALA A 19 22.96 7.65 -10.47
C ALA A 19 23.30 9.15 -10.48
N THR A 20 22.29 10.00 -10.30
CA THR A 20 22.43 11.46 -10.27
C THR A 20 23.17 11.94 -9.02
N GLU A 21 23.00 11.31 -7.86
CA GLU A 21 23.80 11.59 -6.66
C GLU A 21 25.29 11.45 -6.91
N ARG A 22 25.70 10.40 -7.63
CA ARG A 22 27.12 10.17 -7.97
C ARG A 22 27.66 11.30 -8.85
N VAL A 23 26.88 11.76 -9.83
CA VAL A 23 27.26 12.88 -10.70
C VAL A 23 27.27 14.19 -9.90
N ALA A 24 26.27 14.43 -9.06
CA ALA A 24 26.15 15.62 -8.22
C ALA A 24 27.28 15.74 -7.18
N ALA A 25 27.81 14.61 -6.71
CA ALA A 25 28.97 14.53 -5.82
C ALA A 25 30.32 14.59 -6.54
N SER A 26 30.32 14.42 -7.87
CA SER A 26 31.54 14.48 -8.67
C SER A 26 32.03 15.91 -8.86
N LYS A 27 33.27 16.06 -9.34
CA LYS A 27 33.87 17.36 -9.70
C LYS A 27 33.74 17.65 -11.20
N THR A 28 32.75 17.07 -11.89
CA THR A 28 32.52 17.34 -13.30
C THR A 28 31.73 18.63 -13.51
N TYR A 29 31.78 19.16 -14.73
CA TYR A 29 30.98 20.31 -15.15
C TYR A 29 29.47 20.09 -14.93
N ASP A 30 29.01 18.85 -15.04
CA ASP A 30 27.59 18.50 -14.92
C ASP A 30 27.09 18.45 -13.46
N ALA A 31 27.98 18.49 -12.46
CA ALA A 31 27.58 18.33 -11.06
C ALA A 31 26.51 19.33 -10.57
N PRO A 32 26.54 20.64 -10.92
CA PRO A 32 25.47 21.58 -10.56
C PRO A 32 24.12 21.23 -11.19
N PHE A 33 24.13 20.80 -12.46
CA PHE A 33 22.91 20.37 -13.15
C PHE A 33 22.35 19.07 -12.56
N ALA A 34 23.23 18.14 -12.19
CA ALA A 34 22.85 16.92 -11.49
C ALA A 34 22.23 17.22 -10.11
N LYS A 35 22.71 18.21 -9.35
CA LYS A 35 22.08 18.64 -8.09
C LYS A 35 20.64 19.12 -8.30
N MET A 36 20.39 19.89 -9.37
CA MET A 36 19.04 20.34 -9.70
C MET A 36 18.11 19.17 -10.07
N GLN A 37 18.59 18.22 -10.88
CA GLN A 37 17.83 17.02 -11.22
C GLN A 37 17.57 16.13 -10.01
N LEU A 38 18.55 16.01 -9.12
CA LEU A 38 18.45 15.18 -7.92
C LEU A 38 17.27 15.60 -7.04
N GLU A 39 17.07 16.91 -6.82
CA GLU A 39 15.92 17.42 -6.07
C GLU A 39 14.59 17.06 -6.74
N SER A 40 14.52 17.14 -8.07
CA SER A 40 13.34 16.71 -8.84
C SER A 40 13.05 15.21 -8.66
N TYR A 41 14.09 14.38 -8.65
CA TYR A 41 13.93 12.94 -8.43
C TYR A 41 13.49 12.61 -7.00
N LYS A 42 14.02 13.30 -5.98
CA LYS A 42 13.56 13.15 -4.58
C LYS A 42 12.08 13.47 -4.42
N VAL A 43 11.61 14.57 -5.02
CA VAL A 43 10.18 14.95 -5.00
C VAL A 43 9.32 13.90 -5.68
N ARG A 44 9.75 13.41 -6.86
CA ARG A 44 9.05 12.34 -7.58
C ARG A 44 8.98 11.04 -6.77
N LYS A 45 10.07 10.63 -6.11
CA LYS A 45 10.12 9.47 -5.23
C LYS A 45 9.13 9.57 -4.08
N TYR A 46 9.08 10.73 -3.42
CA TYR A 46 8.12 10.98 -2.36
C TYR A 46 6.68 10.88 -2.87
N ALA A 47 6.38 11.51 -4.01
CA ALA A 47 5.05 11.47 -4.60
C ALA A 47 4.63 10.03 -4.98
N LEU A 48 5.51 9.28 -5.65
CA LEU A 48 5.27 7.90 -6.05
C LEU A 48 5.07 6.99 -4.83
N SER A 49 5.94 7.08 -3.83
CA SER A 49 5.80 6.28 -2.60
C SER A 49 4.47 6.55 -1.88
N LYS A 50 4.05 7.81 -1.81
CA LYS A 50 2.77 8.21 -1.21
C LYS A 50 1.57 7.67 -1.99
N VAL A 51 1.60 7.72 -3.32
CA VAL A 51 0.52 7.19 -4.17
C VAL A 51 0.44 5.67 -4.07
N ILE A 52 1.59 4.96 -4.11
CA ILE A 52 1.63 3.51 -3.95
C ILE A 52 1.06 3.09 -2.59
N ALA A 53 1.44 3.77 -1.51
CA ALA A 53 0.90 3.50 -0.17
C ALA A 53 -0.62 3.73 -0.10
N LYS A 54 -1.14 4.76 -0.78
CA LYS A 54 -2.58 5.03 -0.88
C LYS A 54 -3.29 3.94 -1.68
N ASP A 55 -2.77 3.57 -2.85
CA ASP A 55 -3.36 2.54 -3.70
C ASP A 55 -3.36 1.17 -3.01
N ALA A 56 -2.26 0.80 -2.33
CA ALA A 56 -2.19 -0.44 -1.54
C ALA A 56 -3.21 -0.49 -0.40
N ARG A 57 -3.46 0.65 0.29
CA ARG A 57 -4.53 0.76 1.29
C ARG A 57 -5.91 0.59 0.66
N MET A 58 -6.14 1.18 -0.51
CA MET A 58 -7.43 1.07 -1.20
C MET A 58 -7.71 -0.36 -1.68
N GLU A 59 -6.70 -1.08 -2.17
CA GLU A 59 -6.87 -2.47 -2.64
C GLU A 59 -7.17 -3.42 -1.48
N LYS A 60 -6.45 -3.28 -0.34
CA LYS A 60 -6.63 -4.13 0.84
C LYS A 60 -7.90 -3.83 1.65
N ASN A 61 -8.42 -2.60 1.58
CA ASN A 61 -9.49 -2.13 2.48
C ASN A 61 -10.85 -1.92 1.78
N ARG A 62 -11.17 -2.72 0.76
CA ARG A 62 -12.58 -2.86 0.35
C ARG A 62 -13.32 -3.57 1.48
N ALA A 63 -13.91 -2.79 2.38
CA ALA A 63 -14.65 -3.30 3.52
C ALA A 63 -16.14 -3.34 3.19
N HIS A 64 -16.83 -4.37 3.68
CA HIS A 64 -18.28 -4.45 3.63
C HIS A 64 -18.87 -4.02 4.96
N CYS A 65 -20.05 -3.41 4.92
CA CYS A 65 -20.78 -3.08 6.12
C CYS A 65 -21.15 -4.38 6.86
N PRO A 66 -20.83 -4.51 8.16
CA PRO A 66 -21.16 -5.72 8.91
C PRO A 66 -22.68 -5.94 9.01
N ASP A 67 -23.49 -4.87 8.99
CA ASP A 67 -24.93 -5.00 9.18
C ASP A 67 -25.72 -5.17 7.88
N CYS A 68 -25.25 -4.60 6.76
CA CYS A 68 -26.01 -4.63 5.50
C CYS A 68 -25.20 -5.06 4.26
N GLY A 69 -23.92 -5.42 4.43
CA GLY A 69 -23.05 -5.88 3.34
C GLY A 69 -22.63 -4.80 2.33
N THR A 70 -23.15 -3.57 2.45
CA THR A 70 -22.85 -2.47 1.51
C THR A 70 -21.36 -2.16 1.51
N ASN A 71 -20.81 -1.90 0.32
CA ASN A 71 -19.41 -1.51 0.18
C ASN A 71 -19.12 -0.18 0.90
N ILE A 72 -18.04 -0.17 1.69
CA ILE A 72 -17.61 0.96 2.52
C ILE A 72 -16.26 1.45 2.01
N ARG A 73 -16.09 2.77 1.99
CA ARG A 73 -14.76 3.37 1.79
C ARG A 73 -14.07 3.57 3.13
N PHE A 74 -12.74 3.47 3.14
CA PHE A 74 -11.92 3.70 4.33
C PHE A 74 -12.12 5.08 5.00
N SER A 75 -12.59 6.09 4.26
CA SER A 75 -12.89 7.41 4.81
C SER A 75 -14.27 7.50 5.49
N ASP A 76 -15.08 6.44 5.41
CA ASP A 76 -16.48 6.50 5.83
C ASP A 76 -16.60 6.17 7.32
N ASN A 77 -17.08 7.15 8.08
CA ASN A 77 -17.39 6.96 9.50
C ASN A 77 -18.75 6.27 9.72
N PHE A 78 -19.62 6.29 8.70
CA PHE A 78 -20.97 5.73 8.72
C PHE A 78 -21.29 5.03 7.40
N CYS A 79 -22.09 3.97 7.46
CA CYS A 79 -22.59 3.31 6.28
C CYS A 79 -23.57 4.22 5.53
N ARG A 80 -23.34 4.46 4.24
CA ARG A 80 -24.20 5.30 3.39
C ARG A 80 -25.57 4.70 3.11
N ARG A 81 -25.76 3.40 3.35
CA ARG A 81 -27.02 2.69 3.06
C ARG A 81 -27.87 2.42 4.28
N CYS A 82 -27.29 1.90 5.37
CA CYS A 82 -28.04 1.59 6.58
C CYS A 82 -27.83 2.59 7.73
N GLY A 83 -26.90 3.54 7.61
CA GLY A 83 -26.63 4.54 8.65
C GLY A 83 -25.77 4.05 9.83
N GLN A 84 -25.42 2.76 9.87
CA GLN A 84 -24.63 2.20 10.98
C GLN A 84 -23.27 2.89 11.11
N ARG A 85 -22.88 3.19 12.36
CA ARG A 85 -21.55 3.75 12.65
C ARG A 85 -20.47 2.69 12.44
N LEU A 86 -19.50 3.02 11.60
CA LEU A 86 -18.38 2.17 11.24
C LEU A 86 -17.25 2.41 12.24
N LYS A 87 -17.18 1.59 13.29
CA LYS A 87 -16.04 1.59 14.22
C LYS A 87 -14.86 0.95 13.51
N MET A 88 -14.12 1.73 12.72
CA MET A 88 -12.85 1.29 12.14
C MET A 88 -11.86 1.04 13.28
N LYS A 89 -11.81 -0.19 13.78
CA LYS A 89 -10.55 -0.71 14.30
C LYS A 89 -9.67 -0.85 13.08
N ILE A 90 -8.66 0.00 12.95
CA ILE A 90 -7.58 -0.24 12.01
C ILE A 90 -6.98 -1.56 12.47
N VAL A 91 -7.41 -2.67 11.89
CA VAL A 91 -6.83 -3.98 12.18
C VAL A 91 -5.46 -3.93 11.52
N SER A 92 -4.45 -3.49 12.27
CA SER A 92 -3.07 -3.84 12.03
C SER A 92 -3.02 -5.37 12.04
N GLN A 93 -2.96 -5.98 10.86
CA GLN A 93 -2.88 -7.42 10.72
C GLN A 93 -1.59 -7.93 11.36
N CYS A 94 -1.72 -8.49 12.56
CA CYS A 94 -0.81 -9.48 13.13
C CYS A 94 -1.60 -10.41 14.05
N ASP A 95 -2.64 -11.07 13.54
CA ASP A 95 -3.32 -12.17 14.23
C ASP A 95 -3.91 -13.15 13.21
N THR A 96 -3.05 -13.79 12.43
CA THR A 96 -3.42 -15.03 11.75
C THR A 96 -3.27 -16.16 12.77
N LYS A 97 -4.28 -16.35 13.62
CA LYS A 97 -4.40 -17.60 14.38
C LYS A 97 -4.81 -18.69 13.41
N MET A 98 -3.89 -19.62 13.17
CA MET A 98 -4.11 -20.91 12.51
C MET A 98 -5.32 -21.59 13.15
N GLY A 99 -6.41 -21.71 12.40
CA GLY A 99 -7.55 -22.54 12.77
C GLY A 99 -7.11 -24.01 12.73
N GLY A 100 -7.18 -24.66 13.89
CA GLY A 100 -7.11 -26.11 13.99
C GLY A 100 -8.47 -26.71 13.69
N GLU A 101 -8.51 -27.65 12.76
CA GLU A 101 -9.60 -28.59 12.57
C GLU A 101 -8.97 -29.98 12.48
N ASN A 102 -9.05 -30.77 13.55
CA ASN A 102 -8.97 -32.22 13.46
C ASN A 102 -10.28 -32.75 14.05
N GLY A 103 -11.23 -32.97 13.16
CA GLY A 103 -12.50 -33.62 13.44
C GLY A 103 -12.27 -35.04 13.93
N LYS A 104 -12.93 -35.36 15.04
CA LYS A 104 -13.11 -36.70 15.58
C LYS A 104 -13.90 -37.54 14.57
N ASN A 105 -13.32 -38.63 14.06
CA ASN A 105 -14.14 -39.72 13.53
C ASN A 105 -14.44 -40.67 14.69
N LYS A 106 -15.72 -40.77 15.01
CA LYS A 106 -16.28 -41.71 15.95
C LYS A 106 -17.32 -42.53 15.17
N ASP A 107 -17.19 -43.84 15.33
CA ASP A 107 -18.20 -44.88 15.15
C ASP A 107 -18.51 -45.19 13.66
N ASP A 108 -18.55 -46.44 13.18
CA ASP A 108 -19.35 -47.54 13.70
C ASP A 108 -18.72 -48.94 13.45
N ASP A 109 -18.78 -49.77 14.49
CA ASP A 109 -18.85 -51.23 14.41
C ASP A 109 -20.03 -51.65 13.51
N THR A 110 -19.82 -52.56 12.56
CA THR A 110 -20.64 -53.77 12.30
C THR A 110 -19.91 -54.68 11.30
#